data_AF-A0A9X6WH27-F1
#
_entry.id   AF-A0A9X6WH27-F1
#
_cell.length_a   1.000
_cell.length_b   1.000
_cell.length_c   1.000
_cell.angle_alpha   90.00
_cell.angle_beta   90.00
_cell.angle_gamma   90.00
#
_symmetry.space_group_name_H-M   'P 1'
#
loop_
_entity.id
_entity.type
_entity.pdbx_description
1 polymer ?
#
loop_
_entity_poly.entity_id
_entity_poly.type
_entity_poly.pdbx_seq_one_letter_code
_entity_poly.pdbx_strand_id
1 'polypeptide(L)'
;MLYEKEIAKDHYHSIINKEDYSYFLITCAFEDYKKLSKNEFIILTVKWKKKVKENIHLDDVGYALNGGNIFVVVDNQRRQGFLEEISKISFTKANKSSIYSEVIELNKDEIRTIMF
;
A
#
# COMPACT_ATOMS: atom_id res chain seq x y z
N MET A 1 10.86 1.46 5.21
CA MET A 1 11.12 -0.02 5.29
C MET A 1 9.77 -0.75 5.34
N LEU A 2 9.64 -2.00 4.82
CA LEU A 2 8.37 -2.77 4.86
C LEU A 2 8.46 -3.91 5.90
N TYR A 3 7.61 -3.86 6.92
CA TYR A 3 7.50 -4.84 8.01
C TYR A 3 6.28 -5.77 7.84
N GLU A 4 6.18 -6.81 8.67
CA GLU A 4 5.04 -7.74 8.67
C GLU A 4 3.86 -7.25 9.53
N LYS A 5 2.65 -7.76 9.29
CA LYS A 5 1.43 -7.36 10.01
C LYS A 5 1.55 -7.57 11.52
N GLU A 6 2.18 -8.66 11.97
CA GLU A 6 2.35 -8.92 13.42
C GLU A 6 3.14 -7.80 14.10
N ILE A 7 4.19 -7.29 13.45
CA ILE A 7 5.00 -6.17 13.95
C ILE A 7 4.15 -4.89 14.01
N ALA A 8 3.23 -4.72 13.05
CA ALA A 8 2.33 -3.57 13.03
C ALA A 8 1.41 -3.52 14.27
N LYS A 9 0.95 -4.68 14.76
CA LYS A 9 0.15 -4.80 16.00
C LYS A 9 0.93 -4.29 17.21
N ASP A 10 2.19 -4.71 17.32
CA ASP A 10 3.08 -4.29 18.42
C ASP A 10 3.39 -2.79 18.37
N HIS A 11 3.44 -2.22 17.18
CA HIS A 11 3.71 -0.80 16.96
C HIS A 11 2.46 0.10 17.01
N TYR A 12 1.24 -0.44 17.10
CA TYR A 12 0.00 0.32 16.98
C TYR A 12 -0.04 1.58 17.86
N HIS A 13 0.27 1.44 19.16
CA HIS A 13 0.25 2.58 20.09
C HIS A 13 1.31 3.65 19.75
N SER A 14 2.47 3.25 19.21
CA SER A 14 3.50 4.19 18.77
C SER A 14 3.12 4.97 17.51
N ILE A 15 2.23 4.40 16.69
CA ILE A 15 1.74 4.99 15.44
C ILE A 15 0.59 5.95 15.75
N ILE A 16 -0.44 5.47 16.46
CA ILE A 16 -1.71 6.20 16.63
C ILE A 16 -1.60 7.49 17.46
N ASN A 17 -0.59 7.57 18.30
CA ASN A 17 -0.34 8.72 19.17
C ASN A 17 0.37 9.87 18.44
N LYS A 18 0.82 9.67 17.20
CA LYS A 18 1.47 10.74 16.43
C LYS A 18 0.44 11.60 15.72
N GLU A 19 0.58 12.92 15.84
CA GLU A 19 -0.32 13.90 15.21
C GLU A 19 0.19 14.37 13.85
N ASP A 20 1.51 14.29 13.63
CA ASP A 20 2.17 14.78 12.41
C ASP A 20 2.25 13.74 11.27
N TYR A 21 1.43 12.69 11.33
CA TYR A 21 1.45 11.60 10.37
C TYR A 21 0.09 11.35 9.73
N SER A 22 0.16 10.97 8.46
CA SER A 22 -0.95 10.48 7.65
C SER A 22 -0.82 8.97 7.46
N TYR A 23 -1.96 8.31 7.36
CA TYR A 23 -2.06 6.85 7.36
C TYR A 23 -2.77 6.39 6.11
N PHE A 24 -2.14 5.49 5.36
CA PHE A 24 -2.65 5.05 4.07
C PHE A 24 -2.74 3.54 3.99
N LEU A 25 -3.84 3.05 3.42
CA LEU A 25 -3.93 1.70 2.90
C LEU A 25 -3.76 1.76 1.38
N ILE A 26 -2.67 1.17 0.90
CA ILE A 26 -2.42 0.97 -0.52
C ILE A 26 -2.95 -0.40 -0.89
N THR A 27 -3.88 -0.42 -1.84
CA THR A 27 -4.49 -1.64 -2.36
C THR A 27 -4.20 -1.76 -3.85
N CYS A 28 -4.33 -2.97 -4.33
CA CYS A 28 -4.10 -3.33 -5.71
C CYS A 28 -5.44 -3.51 -6.40
N ALA A 29 -5.70 -2.72 -7.44
CA ALA A 29 -6.92 -2.78 -8.24
C ALA A 29 -6.62 -3.21 -9.68
N PHE A 30 -7.66 -3.68 -10.38
CA PHE A 30 -7.55 -4.22 -11.73
C PHE A 30 -8.82 -3.97 -12.54
N GLU A 31 -8.67 -3.61 -13.81
CA GLU A 31 -9.81 -3.31 -14.71
C GLU A 31 -10.54 -4.58 -15.17
N ASP A 32 -9.83 -5.70 -15.36
CA ASP A 32 -10.41 -6.96 -15.84
C ASP A 32 -9.48 -8.16 -15.57
N TYR A 33 -9.28 -8.50 -14.30
CA TYR A 33 -8.31 -9.52 -13.90
C TYR A 33 -8.59 -10.91 -14.52
N LYS A 34 -9.83 -11.19 -14.93
CA LYS A 34 -10.24 -12.48 -15.51
C LYS A 34 -9.59 -12.77 -16.87
N LYS A 35 -9.10 -11.74 -17.56
CA LYS A 35 -8.32 -11.86 -18.81
C LYS A 35 -6.87 -12.29 -18.58
N LEU A 36 -6.38 -12.23 -17.34
CA LEU A 36 -5.03 -12.65 -16.99
C LEU A 36 -5.06 -14.14 -16.63
N SER A 37 -4.05 -14.88 -17.11
CA SER A 37 -3.78 -16.18 -16.51
C SER A 37 -3.34 -16.02 -15.06
N LYS A 38 -3.48 -17.07 -14.25
CA LYS A 38 -3.03 -17.09 -12.85
C LYS A 38 -1.57 -16.63 -12.70
N ASN A 39 -0.68 -17.11 -13.58
CA ASN A 39 0.73 -16.74 -13.54
C ASN A 39 0.96 -15.27 -13.89
N GLU A 40 0.25 -14.74 -14.90
CA GLU A 40 0.34 -13.32 -15.26
C GLU A 40 -0.16 -12.42 -14.13
N PHE A 41 -1.27 -12.78 -13.50
CA PHE A 41 -1.80 -12.08 -12.33
C PHE A 41 -0.75 -12.03 -11.21
N ILE A 42 -0.18 -13.18 -10.82
CA ILE A 42 0.85 -13.26 -9.78
C ILE A 42 2.06 -12.40 -10.13
N ILE A 43 2.56 -12.46 -11.38
CA ILE A 43 3.71 -11.66 -11.81
C ILE A 43 3.41 -10.16 -11.72
N LEU A 44 2.23 -9.73 -12.17
CA LEU A 44 1.84 -8.32 -12.11
C LEU A 44 1.68 -7.84 -10.67
N THR A 45 1.08 -8.63 -9.79
CA THR A 45 0.96 -8.30 -8.36
C THR A 45 2.32 -8.23 -7.67
N VAL A 46 3.24 -9.15 -7.97
CA VAL A 46 4.61 -9.11 -7.44
C VAL A 46 5.36 -7.86 -7.90
N LYS A 47 5.24 -7.51 -9.19
CA LYS A 47 5.82 -6.27 -9.74
C LYS A 47 5.24 -5.03 -9.08
N TRP A 48 3.92 -4.99 -8.93
CA TRP A 48 3.22 -3.91 -8.25
C TRP A 48 3.69 -3.75 -6.79
N LYS A 49 3.71 -4.83 -6.02
CA LYS A 49 4.16 -4.83 -4.62
C LYS A 49 5.60 -4.33 -4.49
N LYS A 50 6.49 -4.77 -5.40
CA LYS A 50 7.87 -4.29 -5.46
C LYS A 50 7.90 -2.78 -5.72
N LYS A 51 7.11 -2.29 -6.67
CA LYS A 51 7.12 -0.87 -7.03
C LYS A 51 6.55 0.02 -5.92
N VAL A 52 5.49 -0.41 -5.24
CA VAL A 52 4.99 0.28 -4.05
C VAL A 52 6.07 0.36 -2.98
N LYS A 53 6.76 -0.75 -2.69
CA LYS A 53 7.85 -0.78 -1.70
C LYS A 53 9.00 0.18 -2.04
N GLU A 54 9.33 0.34 -3.32
CA GLU A 54 10.38 1.30 -3.76
C GLU A 54 10.01 2.76 -3.53
N ASN A 55 8.71 3.10 -3.42
CA ASN A 55 8.23 4.46 -3.16
C ASN A 55 7.96 4.73 -1.67
N ILE A 56 8.20 3.75 -0.79
CA ILE A 56 8.18 3.94 0.66
C ILE A 56 9.59 4.35 1.07
N HIS A 57 9.78 5.62 1.46
CA HIS A 57 11.10 6.12 1.83
C HIS A 57 11.59 5.49 3.15
N LEU A 58 12.84 5.77 3.50
CA LEU A 58 13.45 5.28 4.73
C LEU A 58 12.71 5.78 5.98
N ASP A 59 12.25 7.02 5.96
CA ASP A 59 11.54 7.66 7.07
C ASP A 59 10.06 7.24 7.15
N ASP A 60 9.55 6.62 6.08
CA ASP A 60 8.20 6.07 6.04
C ASP A 60 8.18 4.67 6.67
N VAL A 61 7.07 4.36 7.35
CA VAL A 61 6.87 3.05 7.97
C VAL A 61 5.80 2.29 7.21
N GLY A 62 6.21 1.24 6.50
CA GLY A 62 5.31 0.39 5.72
C GLY A 62 5.09 -0.97 6.37
N TYR A 63 3.89 -1.53 6.24
CA TYR A 63 3.53 -2.85 6.73
C TYR A 63 2.78 -3.64 5.65
N ALA A 64 3.22 -4.85 5.37
CA ALA A 64 2.47 -5.77 4.52
C ALA A 64 1.28 -6.35 5.32
N LEU A 65 0.10 -6.30 4.72
CA LEU A 65 -1.12 -6.86 5.30
C LEU A 65 -1.61 -8.06 4.48
N ASN A 66 -2.51 -8.84 5.09
CA ASN A 66 -3.18 -9.95 4.43
C ASN A 66 -3.89 -9.48 3.15
N GLY A 67 -3.92 -10.37 2.15
CA GLY A 67 -4.49 -10.04 0.83
C GLY A 67 -3.56 -9.22 -0.08
N GLY A 68 -2.35 -8.88 0.37
CA GLY A 68 -1.36 -8.18 -0.43
C GLY A 68 -1.42 -6.65 -0.35
N ASN A 69 -2.32 -6.11 0.48
CA ASN A 69 -2.40 -4.69 0.78
C ASN A 69 -1.19 -4.22 1.58
N ILE A 70 -0.89 -2.93 1.50
CA ILE A 70 0.23 -2.32 2.20
C ILE A 70 -0.29 -1.14 3.00
N PHE A 71 -0.11 -1.16 4.32
CA PHE A 71 -0.35 0.00 5.16
C PHE A 71 0.92 0.84 5.25
N VAL A 72 0.82 2.15 5.11
CA VAL A 72 1.96 3.07 5.18
C VAL A 72 1.63 4.24 6.09
N VAL A 73 2.60 4.59 6.93
CA VAL A 73 2.59 5.78 7.78
C VAL A 73 3.60 6.76 7.19
N VAL A 74 3.13 7.96 6.85
CA VAL A 74 3.92 8.98 6.14
C VAL A 74 3.81 10.30 6.90
N ASP A 75 4.91 11.04 6.98
CA ASP A 75 4.90 12.39 7.54
C ASP A 75 3.95 13.31 6.75
N ASN A 76 3.18 14.15 7.45
CA ASN A 76 2.21 15.06 6.83
C ASN A 76 2.84 15.98 5.76
N GLN A 77 4.11 16.35 5.89
CA GLN A 77 4.84 17.15 4.90
C GLN A 77 5.01 16.42 3.56
N ARG A 78 5.06 15.08 3.58
CA ARG A 78 5.23 14.24 2.39
C ARG A 78 3.94 13.64 1.86
N ARG A 79 2.82 13.79 2.57
CA ARG A 79 1.49 13.29 2.20
C ARG A 79 1.16 13.45 0.71
N GLN A 80 1.26 14.67 0.18
CA GLN A 80 0.87 14.94 -1.20
C GLN A 80 1.82 14.27 -2.21
N GLY A 81 3.14 14.38 -1.99
CA GLY A 81 4.14 13.74 -2.85
C GLY A 81 3.99 12.22 -2.87
N PHE A 82 3.75 11.63 -1.71
CA PHE A 82 3.50 10.19 -1.58
C PHE A 82 2.25 9.73 -2.36
N LEU A 83 1.13 10.47 -2.24
CA LEU A 83 -0.08 10.16 -3.02
C LEU A 83 0.17 10.23 -4.53
N GLU A 84 0.92 11.22 -4.99
CA GLU A 84 1.28 11.37 -6.41
C GLU A 84 2.22 10.28 -6.90
N GLU A 85 3.17 9.84 -6.08
CA GLU A 85 4.09 8.75 -6.40
C GLU A 85 3.36 7.41 -6.50
N ILE A 86 2.53 7.09 -5.50
CA ILE A 86 1.81 5.81 -5.44
C ILE A 86 0.73 5.71 -6.52
N SER A 87 -0.03 6.77 -6.78
CA SER A 87 -1.11 6.79 -7.79
C SER A 87 -0.60 6.57 -9.22
N LYS A 88 0.67 6.88 -9.50
CA LYS A 88 1.30 6.63 -10.81
C LYS A 88 1.71 5.18 -11.01
N ILE A 89 1.70 4.35 -9.96
CA ILE A 89 2.09 2.94 -10.06
C ILE A 89 0.97 2.17 -10.75
N SER A 90 1.19 1.88 -12.03
CA SER A 90 0.34 1.04 -12.85
C SER A 90 1.16 0.18 -13.80
N PHE A 91 0.64 -0.99 -14.13
CA PHE A 91 1.23 -1.87 -15.13
C PHE A 91 0.14 -2.44 -16.02
N THR A 92 0.25 -2.19 -17.32
CA THR A 92 -0.68 -2.74 -18.32
C THR A 92 -0.02 -3.87 -19.08
N LYS A 93 -0.70 -5.01 -19.17
CA LYS A 93 -0.33 -6.05 -20.13
C LYS A 93 -1.06 -5.77 -21.43
N ALA A 94 -0.30 -5.60 -22.52
CA ALA A 94 -0.84 -5.28 -23.85
C ALA A 94 -2.04 -6.16 -24.21
N ASN A 95 -3.13 -5.51 -24.65
CA ASN A 95 -4.39 -6.13 -25.07
C ASN A 95 -5.08 -7.01 -24.01
N LYS A 96 -4.75 -6.87 -22.72
CA LYS A 96 -5.35 -7.65 -21.63
C LYS A 96 -5.96 -6.75 -20.56
N SER A 97 -5.23 -6.54 -19.48
CA SER A 97 -5.70 -5.90 -18.26
C SER A 97 -4.57 -5.10 -17.62
N SER A 98 -4.96 -4.08 -16.87
CA SER A 98 -4.08 -3.22 -16.10
C SER A 98 -4.21 -3.53 -14.61
N ILE A 99 -3.09 -3.46 -13.90
CA ILE A 99 -3.02 -3.41 -12.45
C ILE A 99 -2.61 -2.00 -12.05
N TYR A 100 -3.23 -1.43 -11.02
CA TYR A 100 -2.92 -0.08 -10.55
C TYR A 100 -3.09 0.03 -9.04
N SER A 101 -2.47 1.05 -8.45
CA SER A 101 -2.63 1.36 -7.04
C SER A 101 -3.90 2.15 -6.78
N GLU A 102 -4.65 1.73 -5.77
CA GLU A 102 -5.66 2.55 -5.11
C GLU A 102 -5.18 2.88 -3.70
N VAL A 103 -5.38 4.13 -3.29
CA VAL A 103 -4.94 4.61 -1.97
C VAL A 103 -6.16 5.08 -1.19
N ILE A 104 -6.28 4.57 0.03
CA ILE A 104 -7.32 4.95 0.98
C ILE A 104 -6.60 5.62 2.15
N GLU A 105 -6.94 6.87 2.43
CA GLU A 105 -6.48 7.56 3.64
C GLU A 105 -7.36 7.13 4.81
N LEU A 106 -6.71 6.81 5.93
CA LEU A 106 -7.35 6.23 7.10
C LEU A 106 -7.30 7.19 8.28
N ASN A 107 -8.42 7.27 9.00
CA ASN A 107 -8.46 7.89 10.31
C ASN A 107 -8.01 6.90 11.41
N LYS A 108 -7.89 7.41 12.64
CA LYS A 108 -7.39 6.65 13.79
C LYS A 108 -8.25 5.40 14.12
N ASP A 109 -9.56 5.49 13.95
CA ASP A 109 -10.48 4.39 14.23
C ASP A 109 -10.40 3.30 13.15
N GLU A 110 -10.19 3.69 11.90
CA GLU A 110 -10.02 2.76 10.78
C GLU A 110 -8.71 1.97 10.87
N ILE A 111 -7.63 2.61 11.34
CA ILE A 111 -6.34 1.92 11.57
C ILE A 111 -6.52 0.80 12.59
N ARG A 112 -7.27 1.04 13.67
CA ARG A 112 -7.53 0.02 14.69
C ARG A 112 -8.18 -1.23 14.09
N THR A 113 -9.13 -1.04 13.18
CA THR A 113 -9.85 -2.14 12.51
C THR A 113 -8.93 -2.96 11.60
N ILE A 114 -7.96 -2.30 10.95
CA ILE A 114 -7.02 -2.97 10.04
C ILE A 114 -5.94 -3.73 10.82
N MET A 115 -5.52 -3.14 11.95
CA MET A 115 -4.44 -3.66 12.76
C MET A 115 -4.87 -4.87 13.58
N PHE A 116 -6.08 -4.91 14.16
CA PHE A 116 -6.52 -6.00 15.05
C PHE A 116 -7.24 -7.14 14.30
#